data_AF-A0A9X0B9M3-F1
#
_entry.id   AF-A0A9X0B9M3-F1
#
_cell.length_a   1.000
_cell.length_b   1.000
_cell.length_c   1.000
_cell.angle_alpha   90.00
_cell.angle_beta   90.00
_cell.angle_gamma   90.00
#
_symmetry.space_group_name_H-M   'P 1'
#
loop_
_entity.id
_entity.type
_entity.pdbx_description
1 polymer ?
#
loop_
_entity_poly.entity_id
_entity_poly.type
_entity_poly.pdbx_seq_one_letter_code
_entity_poly.pdbx_strand_id
1 'polypeptide(L)'
;MRRTYGDAREVKSYRLLGSLPKLQHLSLDLDVSDLLRDVSNIQGILGEDMWPEESDDEEFDEGWIPFDMEALPNHEFHREFDLEIYDVTRSNAPTNGRIRGALINAAIDKSLACSIFETISGGKPKVSVPLERLDLKAIEVGEFGGVMSDATLGVFKTIAKQWRVEKNPRYDTDEPVAKETGEPVRFLTPTMTLPDPEMARSWRLLWPENESGDWKEEWHSFPLSV
;
A
#
# COMPACT_ATOMS: atom_id res chain seq x y z
N MET A 1 5.66 -7.64 5.42
CA MET A 1 6.61 -6.70 4.79
C MET A 1 5.88 -5.41 4.53
N ARG A 2 6.47 -4.26 4.83
CA ARG A 2 5.83 -2.96 4.61
C ARG A 2 5.72 -2.66 3.11
N ARG A 3 4.57 -2.17 2.67
CA ARG A 3 4.38 -1.57 1.33
C ARG A 3 4.64 -0.07 1.42
N THR A 4 5.53 0.47 0.59
CA THR A 4 5.98 1.88 0.61
C THR A 4 5.94 2.46 -0.79
N TYR A 5 4.75 2.46 -1.41
CA TYR A 5 4.50 3.02 -2.74
C TYR A 5 5.31 2.40 -3.89
N GLY A 6 6.10 1.35 -3.64
CA GLY A 6 7.02 0.77 -4.60
C GLY A 6 8.38 1.44 -4.61
N ASP A 7 8.75 2.13 -3.54
CA ASP A 7 10.06 2.78 -3.44
C ASP A 7 11.24 1.80 -3.55
N ALA A 8 12.44 2.36 -3.72
CA ALA A 8 13.63 1.56 -3.94
C ALA A 8 13.97 0.64 -2.75
N ARG A 9 13.50 0.99 -1.53
CA ARG A 9 13.72 0.20 -0.31
C ARG A 9 12.87 -1.06 -0.35
N GLU A 10 11.60 -0.94 -0.68
CA GLU A 10 10.69 -2.07 -0.88
C GLU A 10 11.20 -3.02 -1.96
N VAL A 11 11.64 -2.46 -3.10
CA VAL A 11 12.20 -3.23 -4.21
C VAL A 11 13.47 -3.98 -3.79
N LYS A 12 14.36 -3.31 -3.03
CA LYS A 12 15.56 -3.96 -2.46
C LYS A 12 15.19 -5.11 -1.54
N SER A 13 14.13 -4.94 -0.75
CA SER A 13 13.55 -5.95 0.12
C SER A 13 13.06 -7.19 -0.66
N TYR A 14 12.37 -7.00 -1.79
CA TYR A 14 11.99 -8.11 -2.68
C TYR A 14 13.19 -8.82 -3.31
N ARG A 15 14.17 -8.06 -3.80
CA ARG A 15 15.41 -8.63 -4.35
C ARG A 15 16.18 -9.44 -3.29
N LEU A 16 16.18 -8.97 -2.04
CA LEU A 16 16.79 -9.69 -0.92
C LEU A 16 16.10 -11.02 -0.63
N LEU A 17 14.78 -11.09 -0.64
CA LEU A 17 14.05 -12.36 -0.55
C LEU A 17 14.42 -13.31 -1.69
N GLY A 18 14.58 -12.75 -2.90
CA GLY A 18 15.04 -13.47 -4.09
C GLY A 18 16.41 -14.13 -3.94
N SER A 19 17.32 -13.49 -3.20
CA SER A 19 18.70 -13.97 -3.00
C SER A 19 18.78 -15.36 -2.35
N LEU A 20 17.70 -15.83 -1.73
CA LEU A 20 17.60 -17.15 -1.12
C LEU A 20 17.63 -18.26 -2.20
N PRO A 21 18.73 -19.05 -2.30
CA PRO A 21 18.97 -19.93 -3.46
C PRO A 21 18.04 -21.15 -3.51
N LYS A 22 17.32 -21.44 -2.42
CA LYS A 22 16.38 -22.57 -2.32
C LYS A 22 14.91 -22.13 -2.24
N LEU A 23 14.62 -20.83 -2.31
CA LEU A 23 13.25 -20.33 -2.24
C LEU A 23 12.49 -20.62 -3.54
N GLN A 24 11.45 -21.46 -3.44
CA GLN A 24 10.53 -21.81 -4.54
C GLN A 24 9.10 -21.33 -4.27
N HIS A 25 8.70 -21.30 -3.00
CA HIS A 25 7.35 -20.96 -2.57
C HIS A 25 7.44 -19.86 -1.52
N LEU A 26 6.72 -18.76 -1.71
CA LEU A 26 6.66 -17.66 -0.76
C LEU A 26 5.22 -17.23 -0.53
N SER A 27 4.83 -17.08 0.73
CA SER A 27 3.64 -16.32 1.12
C SER A 27 4.11 -15.00 1.69
N LEU A 28 3.61 -13.91 1.12
CA LEU A 28 4.01 -12.56 1.47
C LEU A 28 2.79 -11.75 1.92
N ASP A 29 2.85 -11.33 3.18
CA ASP A 29 1.88 -10.45 3.79
C ASP A 29 2.40 -9.02 3.65
N LEU A 30 1.73 -8.22 2.83
CA LEU A 30 2.01 -6.80 2.66
C LEU A 30 1.28 -6.00 3.73
N ASP A 31 2.03 -5.44 4.66
CA ASP A 31 1.53 -4.49 5.63
C ASP A 31 1.31 -3.15 4.93
N VAL A 32 0.03 -2.83 4.73
CA VAL A 32 -0.44 -1.60 4.08
C VAL A 32 -1.02 -0.62 5.10
N SER A 33 -0.89 -0.91 6.39
CA SER A 33 -1.45 -0.06 7.42
C SER A 33 -0.90 1.36 7.31
N ASP A 34 -1.70 2.34 7.67
CA ASP A 34 -1.16 3.66 7.99
C ASP A 34 -1.22 3.85 9.51
N LEU A 35 -0.67 2.86 10.22
CA LEU A 35 -0.43 2.98 11.64
C LEU A 35 0.77 3.90 11.84
N LEU A 36 0.49 5.20 11.96
CA LEU A 36 1.14 5.93 13.04
C LEU A 36 0.72 5.21 14.33
N ARG A 37 1.51 4.22 14.77
CA ARG A 37 1.58 3.96 16.19
C ARG A 37 2.21 5.22 16.79
N ASP A 38 1.31 6.10 17.23
CA ASP A 38 1.54 7.28 18.03
C ASP A 38 1.83 8.61 17.31
N VAL A 39 0.76 9.32 16.95
CA VAL A 39 0.73 10.80 17.06
C VAL A 39 -0.46 11.31 17.88
N SER A 40 -1.33 10.41 18.33
CA SER A 40 -2.36 10.73 19.33
C SER A 40 -1.78 11.19 20.66
N ASN A 41 -0.49 10.95 20.93
CA ASN A 41 0.21 11.51 22.09
C ASN A 41 0.94 12.85 21.83
N ILE A 42 0.95 13.43 20.62
CA ILE A 42 1.63 14.72 20.43
C ILE A 42 0.87 15.87 21.11
N GLN A 43 -0.46 15.79 21.26
CA GLN A 43 -1.22 16.77 22.06
C GLN A 43 -1.00 16.62 23.59
N GLY A 44 -0.44 15.50 24.06
CA GLY A 44 -0.16 15.27 25.48
C GLY A 44 1.33 15.34 25.88
N ILE A 45 2.25 15.27 24.90
CA ILE A 45 3.71 15.28 25.11
C ILE A 45 4.34 16.63 24.73
N LEU A 46 3.68 17.45 23.91
CA LEU A 46 4.08 18.84 23.75
C LEU A 46 3.44 19.70 24.85
N GLY A 47 4.04 19.64 26.05
CA GLY A 47 4.25 20.90 26.75
C GLY A 47 5.05 21.80 25.81
N GLU A 48 4.74 23.09 25.74
CA GLU A 48 5.34 24.07 24.81
C GLU A 48 6.89 24.18 24.88
N ASP A 49 7.56 23.39 25.73
CA ASP A 49 8.96 23.52 26.13
C ASP A 49 9.87 22.31 25.77
N MET A 50 9.44 21.39 24.91
CA MET A 50 10.24 20.17 24.56
C MET A 50 10.53 19.98 23.08
N TRP A 51 10.75 21.07 22.34
CA TRP A 51 11.66 20.97 21.19
C TRP A 51 13.07 20.89 21.76
N PRO A 52 13.82 19.77 21.59
CA PRO A 52 15.22 19.77 21.97
C PRO A 52 15.89 20.85 21.13
N GLU A 53 16.43 21.87 21.78
CA GLU A 53 17.47 22.69 21.15
C GLU A 53 18.55 21.71 20.70
N GLU A 54 18.67 21.57 19.37
CA GLU A 54 19.74 20.92 18.62
C GLU A 54 20.68 20.06 19.49
N SER A 55 20.24 18.86 19.87
CA SER A 55 21.16 17.84 20.34
C SER A 55 21.70 17.11 19.12
N ASP A 56 22.82 17.61 18.61
CA ASP A 56 23.79 16.78 17.89
C ASP A 56 24.06 15.54 18.76
N ASP A 57 24.01 14.35 18.16
CA ASP A 57 24.30 13.06 18.79
C ASP A 57 23.11 12.35 19.48
N GLU A 58 22.23 11.75 18.67
CA GLU A 58 21.86 10.33 18.84
C GLU A 58 21.18 9.83 17.56
N GLU A 59 21.71 8.74 17.02
CA GLU A 59 21.24 8.00 15.86
C GLU A 59 19.78 7.58 16.11
N PHE A 60 18.83 8.43 15.71
CA PHE A 60 17.41 8.10 15.67
C PHE A 60 17.28 6.77 14.92
N ASP A 61 16.79 5.75 15.62
CA ASP A 61 16.63 4.39 15.11
C ASP A 61 16.05 4.42 13.68
N GLU A 62 16.90 4.15 12.68
CA GLU A 62 16.59 4.20 11.24
C GLU A 62 15.43 3.25 10.83
N GLY A 63 14.86 2.52 11.79
CA GLY A 63 13.73 1.61 11.62
C GLY A 63 12.34 2.24 11.66
N TRP A 64 12.17 3.50 12.07
CA TRP A 64 10.86 4.18 12.10
C TRP A 64 10.80 5.27 11.03
N ILE A 65 10.17 4.97 9.89
CA ILE A 65 9.96 5.95 8.82
C ILE A 65 8.57 6.54 9.00
N PRO A 66 8.45 7.85 9.33
CA PRO A 66 7.17 8.54 9.26
C PRO A 66 6.57 8.39 7.88
N PHE A 67 5.24 8.46 7.77
CA PHE A 67 4.58 8.62 6.48
C PHE A 67 5.28 9.72 5.66
N ASP A 68 5.92 9.35 4.55
CA ASP A 68 6.58 10.30 3.66
C ASP A 68 5.55 10.87 2.69
N MET A 69 4.99 12.02 3.08
CA MET A 69 3.99 12.72 2.28
C MET A 69 4.58 13.25 0.96
N GLU A 70 5.87 13.59 0.95
CA GLU A 70 6.57 14.09 -0.24
C GLU A 70 6.76 12.99 -1.29
N ALA A 71 6.75 11.72 -0.86
CA ALA A 71 6.77 10.56 -1.76
C ALA A 71 5.41 10.26 -2.42
N LEU A 72 4.33 10.98 -2.07
CA LEU A 72 3.04 10.77 -2.72
C LEU A 72 3.08 11.22 -4.19
N PRO A 73 2.49 10.44 -5.11
CA PRO A 73 2.31 10.86 -6.49
C PRO A 73 1.61 12.22 -6.57
N ASN A 74 2.22 13.14 -7.31
CA ASN A 74 1.71 14.49 -7.53
C ASN A 74 1.47 15.29 -6.23
N HIS A 75 2.20 15.02 -5.15
CA HIS A 75 2.06 15.75 -3.88
C HIS A 75 2.19 17.27 -4.07
N GLU A 76 3.16 17.72 -4.87
CA GLU A 76 3.40 19.14 -5.13
C GLU A 76 2.16 19.88 -5.68
N PHE A 77 1.31 19.19 -6.45
CA PHE A 77 0.08 19.74 -7.03
C PHE A 77 -1.11 19.67 -6.07
N HIS A 78 -1.03 18.83 -5.05
CA HIS A 78 -2.13 18.53 -4.13
C HIS A 78 -1.77 18.82 -2.67
N ARG A 79 -0.68 19.55 -2.43
CA ARG A 79 -0.11 19.76 -1.11
C ARG A 79 -1.11 20.31 -0.09
N GLU A 80 -1.87 21.33 -0.47
CA GLU A 80 -2.89 21.91 0.39
C GLU A 80 -3.95 20.86 0.78
N PHE A 81 -4.43 20.11 -0.21
CA PHE A 81 -5.38 19.02 0.02
C PHE A 81 -4.78 17.91 0.91
N ASP A 82 -3.55 17.48 0.65
CA ASP A 82 -2.90 16.38 1.36
C ASP A 82 -2.66 16.68 2.85
N LEU A 83 -2.56 17.97 3.20
CA LEU A 83 -2.42 18.48 4.57
C LEU A 83 -3.78 18.65 5.28
N GLU A 84 -4.90 18.74 4.56
CA GLU A 84 -6.24 18.84 5.15
C GLU A 84 -6.60 17.57 5.93
N ILE A 85 -7.33 17.73 7.04
CA ILE A 85 -7.87 16.62 7.82
C ILE A 85 -9.05 15.99 7.07
N TYR A 86 -9.01 14.68 6.86
CA TYR A 86 -9.98 13.96 6.04
C TYR A 86 -11.41 14.01 6.59
N ASP A 87 -11.56 13.88 7.92
CA ASP A 87 -12.87 13.99 8.58
C ASP A 87 -12.72 14.84 9.84
N VAL A 88 -12.89 16.16 9.67
CA VAL A 88 -12.78 17.15 10.74
C VAL A 88 -13.75 16.90 11.91
N THR A 89 -14.76 16.04 11.73
CA THR A 89 -15.70 15.69 12.81
C THR A 89 -15.13 14.66 13.78
N ARG A 90 -13.98 14.04 13.45
CA ARG A 90 -13.31 13.02 14.28
C ARG A 90 -12.04 13.56 14.90
N SER A 91 -11.88 13.35 16.20
CA SER A 91 -10.75 13.87 16.99
C SER A 91 -9.37 13.35 16.55
N ASN A 92 -9.31 12.24 15.80
CA ASN A 92 -8.07 11.60 15.32
C ASN A 92 -8.15 11.23 13.83
N ALA A 93 -8.84 12.02 13.01
CA ALA A 93 -8.88 11.74 11.58
C ALA A 93 -7.48 11.88 10.95
N PRO A 94 -7.09 10.96 10.05
CA PRO A 94 -5.88 11.14 9.25
C PRO A 94 -6.01 12.33 8.30
N THR A 95 -4.90 12.81 7.77
CA THR A 95 -4.94 13.78 6.67
C THR A 95 -5.37 13.11 5.36
N ASN A 96 -5.81 13.88 4.37
CA ASN A 96 -6.13 13.33 3.05
C ASN A 96 -4.93 12.69 2.37
N GLY A 97 -3.72 13.24 2.54
CA GLY A 97 -2.50 12.65 2.01
C GLY A 97 -2.28 11.23 2.54
N ARG A 98 -2.57 11.02 3.83
CA ARG A 98 -2.50 9.71 4.48
C ARG A 98 -3.53 8.72 3.92
N ILE A 99 -4.76 9.17 3.69
CA ILE A 99 -5.77 8.37 2.99
C ILE A 99 -5.30 7.98 1.59
N ARG A 100 -4.77 8.94 0.81
CA ARG A 100 -4.24 8.67 -0.53
C ARG A 100 -3.09 7.66 -0.50
N GLY A 101 -2.16 7.81 0.44
CA GLY A 101 -1.05 6.89 0.58
C GLY A 101 -1.49 5.47 0.93
N ALA A 102 -2.45 5.34 1.85
CA ALA A 102 -3.06 4.05 2.16
C ALA A 102 -3.78 3.44 0.96
N LEU A 103 -4.45 4.25 0.12
CA LEU A 103 -5.12 3.77 -1.10
C LEU A 103 -4.08 3.21 -2.08
N ILE A 104 -2.97 3.92 -2.28
CA ILE A 104 -1.85 3.47 -3.13
C ILE A 104 -1.27 2.15 -2.62
N ASN A 105 -1.02 2.05 -1.31
CA ASN A 105 -0.43 0.85 -0.72
C ASN A 105 -1.39 -0.35 -0.73
N ALA A 106 -2.69 -0.10 -0.54
CA ALA A 106 -3.71 -1.14 -0.60
C ALA A 106 -4.02 -1.62 -2.03
N ALA A 107 -3.82 -0.78 -3.06
CA ALA A 107 -4.10 -1.13 -4.45
C ALA A 107 -3.13 -2.20 -4.98
N ILE A 108 -3.60 -3.45 -5.01
CA ILE A 108 -2.83 -4.60 -5.50
C ILE A 108 -3.59 -5.25 -6.65
N ASP A 109 -3.14 -5.01 -7.88
CA ASP A 109 -3.68 -5.65 -9.07
C ASP A 109 -2.79 -6.80 -9.57
N LYS A 110 -3.19 -7.40 -10.71
CA LYS A 110 -2.44 -8.45 -11.38
C LYS A 110 -1.02 -8.01 -11.75
N SER A 111 -0.88 -6.79 -12.27
CA SER A 111 0.37 -6.25 -12.78
C SER A 111 1.39 -6.12 -11.67
N LEU A 112 1.02 -5.49 -10.55
CA LEU A 112 1.90 -5.38 -9.38
C LEU A 112 2.27 -6.75 -8.80
N ALA A 113 1.32 -7.68 -8.70
CA ALA A 113 1.60 -9.03 -8.21
C ALA A 113 2.65 -9.73 -9.09
N CYS A 114 2.52 -9.64 -10.42
CA CYS A 114 3.53 -10.15 -11.35
C CYS A 114 4.88 -9.42 -11.21
N SER A 115 4.89 -8.10 -11.13
CA SER A 115 6.14 -7.33 -10.97
C SER A 115 6.87 -7.66 -9.67
N ILE A 116 6.16 -7.91 -8.56
CA ILE A 116 6.76 -8.39 -7.31
C ILE A 116 7.37 -9.78 -7.51
N PHE A 117 6.63 -10.71 -8.13
CA PHE A 117 7.13 -12.05 -8.44
C PHE A 117 8.41 -12.00 -9.28
N GLU A 118 8.43 -11.17 -10.31
CA GLU A 118 9.58 -10.96 -11.20
C GLU A 118 10.75 -10.32 -10.47
N THR A 119 10.49 -9.34 -9.60
CA THR A 119 11.53 -8.67 -8.80
C THR A 119 12.22 -9.65 -7.85
N ILE A 120 11.45 -10.52 -7.18
CA ILE A 120 11.99 -11.59 -6.33
C ILE A 120 12.74 -12.61 -7.19
N SER A 121 12.20 -12.99 -8.35
CA SER A 121 12.84 -13.92 -9.26
C SER A 121 14.16 -13.38 -9.84
N GLY A 122 14.23 -12.08 -10.11
CA GLY A 122 15.45 -11.40 -10.59
C GLY A 122 16.54 -11.27 -9.53
N GLY A 123 16.18 -11.32 -8.23
CA GLY A 123 17.15 -11.36 -7.12
C GLY A 123 17.85 -12.70 -6.95
N LYS A 124 17.43 -13.75 -7.68
CA LYS A 124 17.97 -15.10 -7.53
C LYS A 124 19.42 -15.23 -8.04
N PRO A 125 20.31 -15.97 -7.33
CA PRO A 125 21.63 -16.31 -7.86
C PRO A 125 21.54 -17.17 -9.13
N LYS A 126 22.53 -17.07 -10.03
CA LYS A 126 22.57 -17.85 -11.28
C LYS A 126 22.47 -19.36 -11.10
N VAL A 127 22.99 -19.89 -9.98
CA VAL A 127 22.92 -21.31 -9.61
C VAL A 127 21.95 -21.46 -8.45
N SER A 128 20.65 -21.36 -8.73
CA SER A 128 19.58 -21.52 -7.75
C SER A 128 18.33 -22.13 -8.37
N VAL A 129 17.41 -22.61 -7.53
CA VAL A 129 16.10 -23.09 -8.00
C VAL A 129 15.18 -21.91 -8.29
N PRO A 130 14.36 -21.95 -9.35
CA PRO A 130 13.47 -20.83 -9.67
C PRO A 130 12.41 -20.63 -8.58
N LEU A 131 11.88 -19.41 -8.48
CA LEU A 131 10.63 -19.19 -7.76
C LEU A 131 9.50 -19.84 -8.57
N GLU A 132 8.71 -20.68 -7.92
CA GLU A 132 7.60 -21.41 -8.53
C GLU A 132 6.26 -20.77 -8.19
N ARG A 133 6.14 -20.18 -6.99
CA ARG A 133 4.88 -19.58 -6.52
C ARG A 133 5.09 -18.45 -5.51
N LEU A 134 4.28 -17.41 -5.66
CA LEU A 134 4.07 -16.33 -4.72
C LEU A 134 2.58 -16.25 -4.36
N ASP A 135 2.25 -16.35 -3.09
CA ASP A 135 0.95 -15.93 -2.54
C ASP A 135 1.12 -14.54 -1.94
N LEU A 136 0.26 -13.60 -2.34
CA LEU A 136 0.31 -12.20 -1.94
C LEU A 136 -1.03 -11.79 -1.33
N LYS A 137 -1.00 -11.17 -0.14
CA LYS A 137 -2.18 -10.52 0.45
C LYS A 137 -1.77 -9.25 1.18
N ALA A 138 -2.65 -8.26 1.18
CA ALA A 138 -2.55 -7.12 2.07
C ALA A 138 -3.07 -7.49 3.46
N ILE A 139 -2.42 -6.97 4.50
CA ILE A 139 -2.84 -7.05 5.91
C ILE A 139 -2.97 -5.63 6.47
N GLU A 140 -3.77 -5.48 7.53
CA GLU A 140 -4.01 -4.17 8.18
C GLU A 140 -4.59 -3.11 7.22
N VAL A 141 -5.44 -3.57 6.30
CA VAL A 141 -6.08 -2.75 5.26
C VAL A 141 -7.06 -1.78 5.89
N GLY A 142 -6.84 -0.47 5.70
CA GLY A 142 -7.71 0.59 6.23
C GLY A 142 -7.51 0.86 7.73
N GLU A 143 -6.37 0.45 8.30
CA GLU A 143 -6.02 0.71 9.70
C GLU A 143 -5.29 2.06 9.85
N PHE A 144 -5.92 2.99 10.59
CA PHE A 144 -5.42 4.36 10.82
C PHE A 144 -5.33 4.74 12.31
N GLY A 145 -5.38 3.77 13.23
CA GLY A 145 -5.40 4.04 14.68
C GLY A 145 -6.74 4.57 15.22
N GLY A 146 -7.81 4.47 14.43
CA GLY A 146 -9.19 4.82 14.79
C GLY A 146 -10.21 4.08 13.93
N VAL A 147 -11.49 4.05 14.35
CA VAL A 147 -12.54 3.29 13.66
C VAL A 147 -12.98 4.02 12.38
N MET A 148 -12.57 3.54 11.20
CA MET A 148 -13.13 4.01 9.93
C MET A 148 -14.61 3.61 9.79
N SER A 149 -15.35 4.29 8.90
CA SER A 149 -16.68 3.80 8.53
C SER A 149 -16.57 2.46 7.79
N ASP A 150 -17.55 1.57 7.96
CA ASP A 150 -17.60 0.29 7.23
C ASP A 150 -17.55 0.50 5.71
N ALA A 151 -18.15 1.59 5.23
CA ALA A 151 -18.19 1.92 3.82
C ALA A 151 -16.80 2.34 3.30
N THR A 152 -16.04 3.11 4.08
CA THR A 152 -14.64 3.45 3.76
C THR A 152 -13.75 2.20 3.78
N LEU A 153 -13.90 1.35 4.79
CA LEU A 153 -13.18 0.08 4.86
C LEU A 153 -13.51 -0.84 3.67
N GLY A 154 -14.77 -0.79 3.19
CA GLY A 154 -15.21 -1.46 1.97
C GLY A 154 -14.41 -1.04 0.74
N VAL A 155 -14.14 0.26 0.57
CA VAL A 155 -13.32 0.78 -0.54
C VAL A 155 -11.91 0.18 -0.51
N PHE A 156 -11.21 0.26 0.63
CA PHE A 156 -9.88 -0.31 0.75
C PHE A 156 -9.84 -1.83 0.48
N LYS A 157 -10.83 -2.56 1.00
CA LYS A 157 -10.92 -4.01 0.76
C LYS A 157 -11.22 -4.36 -0.70
N THR A 158 -11.82 -3.45 -1.46
CA THR A 158 -12.09 -3.64 -2.90
C THR A 158 -10.80 -3.71 -3.70
N ILE A 159 -9.84 -2.85 -3.36
CA ILE A 159 -8.57 -2.70 -4.09
C ILE A 159 -7.45 -3.59 -3.53
N ALA A 160 -7.59 -4.03 -2.27
CA ALA A 160 -6.68 -4.94 -1.58
C ALA A 160 -6.86 -6.41 -2.00
N LYS A 161 -6.78 -6.68 -3.30
CA LYS A 161 -6.97 -8.03 -3.86
C LYS A 161 -5.81 -8.95 -3.47
N GLN A 162 -6.14 -10.23 -3.31
CA GLN A 162 -5.18 -11.29 -3.01
C GLN A 162 -4.84 -12.04 -4.28
N TRP A 163 -3.56 -12.34 -4.48
CA TRP A 163 -3.05 -12.91 -5.70
C TRP A 163 -2.19 -14.13 -5.42
N ARG A 164 -2.38 -15.17 -6.23
CA ARG A 164 -1.42 -16.24 -6.40
C ARG A 164 -0.77 -16.10 -7.76
N VAL A 165 0.54 -15.94 -7.78
CA VAL A 165 1.35 -15.89 -8.99
C VAL A 165 2.19 -17.15 -9.05
N GLU A 166 2.09 -17.89 -10.15
CA GLU A 166 2.82 -19.12 -10.38
C GLU A 166 3.69 -18.99 -11.63
N LYS A 167 4.85 -19.65 -11.60
CA LYS A 167 5.68 -19.78 -12.79
C LYS A 167 4.88 -20.51 -13.86
N ASN A 168 4.93 -19.99 -15.08
CA ASN A 168 4.24 -20.63 -16.20
C ASN A 168 4.83 -22.03 -16.46
N PRO A 169 4.00 -23.09 -16.44
CA PRO A 169 4.45 -24.43 -16.75
C PRO A 169 4.65 -24.67 -18.26
N ARG A 170 4.16 -23.76 -19.12
CA ARG A 170 4.27 -23.89 -20.57
C ARG A 170 5.55 -23.21 -21.06
N TYR A 171 6.36 -23.97 -21.79
CA TYR A 171 7.64 -23.52 -22.35
C TYR A 171 7.51 -22.44 -23.45
N ASP A 172 6.28 -22.01 -23.79
CA ASP A 172 6.02 -21.04 -24.85
C ASP A 172 6.10 -19.59 -24.38
N THR A 173 5.96 -19.33 -23.08
CA THR A 173 5.96 -18.00 -22.49
C THR A 173 6.59 -18.00 -21.11
N ASP A 174 7.57 -17.12 -20.87
CA ASP A 174 8.18 -16.91 -19.55
C ASP A 174 7.29 -16.04 -18.63
N GLU A 175 6.15 -15.55 -19.12
CA GLU A 175 5.23 -14.70 -18.35
C GLU A 175 4.53 -15.49 -17.23
N PRO A 176 4.56 -15.01 -15.98
CA PRO A 176 3.93 -15.70 -14.86
C PRO A 176 2.39 -15.71 -14.97
N VAL A 177 1.79 -16.77 -14.42
CA VAL A 177 0.32 -16.93 -14.37
C VAL A 177 -0.19 -16.43 -13.03
N ALA A 178 -0.97 -15.36 -13.04
CA ALA A 178 -1.56 -14.78 -11.84
C ALA A 178 -3.07 -15.05 -11.74
N LYS A 179 -3.52 -15.47 -10.56
CA LYS A 179 -4.92 -15.77 -10.22
C LYS A 179 -5.31 -15.05 -8.95
N GLU A 180 -6.47 -14.38 -8.97
CA GLU A 180 -7.08 -13.81 -7.77
C GLU A 180 -7.57 -14.94 -6.84
N THR A 181 -7.19 -14.92 -5.57
CA THR A 181 -7.49 -15.99 -4.59
C THR A 181 -8.30 -15.52 -3.38
N GLY A 182 -8.66 -14.25 -3.32
CA GLY A 182 -9.40 -13.65 -2.20
C GLY A 182 -10.89 -13.98 -2.24
N GLU A 183 -11.51 -13.95 -1.05
CA GLU A 183 -12.97 -13.99 -0.93
C GLU A 183 -13.56 -12.62 -1.30
N PRO A 184 -14.74 -12.57 -1.95
CA PRO A 184 -15.40 -11.31 -2.25
C PRO A 184 -15.72 -10.55 -0.97
N VAL A 185 -15.52 -9.23 -1.00
CA VAL A 185 -15.76 -8.34 0.14
C VAL A 185 -17.24 -8.33 0.49
N ARG A 186 -17.59 -8.91 1.65
CA ARG A 186 -18.98 -9.11 2.08
C ARG A 186 -19.78 -7.82 2.30
N PHE A 187 -19.11 -6.68 2.42
CA PHE A 187 -19.73 -5.38 2.70
C PHE A 187 -20.04 -4.57 1.44
N LEU A 188 -19.64 -5.03 0.26
CA LEU A 188 -19.87 -4.32 -1.00
C LEU A 188 -21.18 -4.78 -1.64
N THR A 189 -22.09 -3.84 -1.86
CA THR A 189 -23.21 -4.06 -2.78
C THR A 189 -22.81 -3.64 -4.20
N PRO A 190 -23.37 -4.25 -5.27
CA PRO A 190 -23.14 -3.79 -6.63
C PRO A 190 -23.44 -2.30 -6.83
N THR A 191 -24.40 -1.75 -6.06
CA THR A 191 -24.83 -0.35 -6.11
C THR A 191 -24.08 0.59 -5.16
N MET A 192 -23.08 0.10 -4.44
CA MET A 192 -22.31 0.92 -3.51
C MET A 192 -21.52 1.99 -4.26
N THR A 193 -21.82 3.25 -3.98
CA THR A 193 -21.04 4.41 -4.42
C THR A 193 -19.86 4.63 -3.47
N LEU A 194 -18.94 5.51 -3.85
CA LEU A 194 -17.94 6.01 -2.90
C LEU A 194 -18.67 6.63 -1.69
N PRO A 195 -18.20 6.32 -0.46
CA PRO A 195 -18.97 6.49 0.77
C PRO A 195 -19.18 7.94 1.20
N ASP A 196 -18.25 8.84 0.87
CA ASP A 196 -18.29 10.24 1.25
C ASP A 196 -17.54 11.13 0.24
N PRO A 197 -17.78 12.46 0.22
CA PRO A 197 -17.13 13.37 -0.71
C PRO A 197 -15.61 13.41 -0.60
N GLU A 198 -15.04 13.21 0.59
CA GLU A 198 -13.58 13.27 0.81
C GLU A 198 -12.89 12.01 0.30
N MET A 199 -13.53 10.83 0.44
CA MET A 199 -13.12 9.61 -0.24
C MET A 199 -13.16 9.80 -1.75
N ALA A 200 -14.24 10.41 -2.28
CA ALA A 200 -14.37 10.65 -3.71
C ALA A 200 -13.28 11.58 -4.23
N ARG A 201 -12.93 12.65 -3.50
CA ARG A 201 -11.80 13.54 -3.84
C ARG A 201 -10.49 12.78 -3.83
N SER A 202 -10.18 12.07 -2.75
CA SER A 202 -8.94 11.28 -2.61
C SER A 202 -8.80 10.22 -3.71
N TRP A 203 -9.90 9.53 -4.03
CA TRP A 203 -9.98 8.54 -5.09
C TRP A 203 -9.71 9.14 -6.47
N ARG A 204 -10.40 10.24 -6.81
CA ARG A 204 -10.33 10.88 -8.14
C ARG A 204 -8.97 11.51 -8.43
N LEU A 205 -8.21 11.88 -7.40
CA LEU A 205 -6.82 12.33 -7.55
C LEU A 205 -5.86 11.20 -7.93
N LEU A 206 -6.19 9.95 -7.62
CA LEU A 206 -5.39 8.77 -7.96
C LEU A 206 -5.88 8.13 -9.27
N TRP A 207 -7.19 7.96 -9.41
CA TRP A 207 -7.84 7.29 -10.51
C TRP A 207 -8.98 8.15 -11.07
N PRO A 208 -8.70 8.91 -12.15
CA PRO A 208 -9.71 9.68 -12.87
C PRO A 208 -10.84 8.79 -13.39
N GLU A 209 -12.03 9.38 -13.55
CA GLU A 209 -13.22 8.68 -14.02
C GLU A 209 -13.01 8.06 -15.41
N ASN A 210 -13.49 6.83 -15.59
CA ASN A 210 -13.43 6.14 -16.88
C ASN A 210 -14.81 5.99 -17.51
N GLU A 211 -14.86 5.45 -18.73
CA GLU A 211 -16.11 5.26 -19.47
C GLU A 211 -17.10 4.29 -18.78
N SER A 212 -16.63 3.47 -17.84
CA SER A 212 -17.47 2.51 -17.11
C SER A 212 -18.34 3.18 -16.05
N GLY A 213 -17.85 4.27 -15.46
CA GLY A 213 -18.46 4.95 -14.31
C GLY A 213 -18.56 4.10 -13.03
N ASP A 214 -18.06 2.85 -13.04
CA ASP A 214 -17.96 2.00 -11.84
C ASP A 214 -16.56 2.12 -11.24
N TRP A 215 -16.48 2.82 -10.10
CA TRP A 215 -15.23 3.02 -9.37
C TRP A 215 -14.51 1.72 -9.01
N LYS A 216 -15.22 0.59 -8.91
CA LYS A 216 -14.62 -0.71 -8.59
C LYS A 216 -13.70 -1.23 -9.69
N GLU A 217 -13.83 -0.71 -10.90
CA GLU A 217 -13.05 -1.08 -12.09
C GLU A 217 -12.12 0.07 -12.56
N GLU A 218 -12.14 1.21 -11.88
CA GLU A 218 -11.38 2.42 -12.26
C GLU A 218 -9.95 2.46 -11.72
N TRP A 219 -9.62 1.58 -10.79
CA TRP A 219 -8.32 1.59 -10.11
C TRP A 219 -7.32 0.64 -10.76
N HIS A 220 -6.05 0.98 -10.58
CA HIS A 220 -4.91 0.11 -10.83
C HIS A 220 -3.85 0.35 -9.76
N SER A 221 -2.97 -0.62 -9.57
CA SER A 221 -1.84 -0.50 -8.66
C SER A 221 -0.82 0.53 -9.14
N PHE A 222 0.04 0.98 -8.22
CA PHE A 222 1.18 1.81 -8.54
C PHE A 222 2.44 0.94 -8.74
N PRO A 223 3.21 1.18 -9.80
CA PRO A 223 4.32 0.31 -10.19
C PRO A 223 5.46 0.35 -9.17
N LEU A 224 6.29 -0.69 -9.20
CA LEU A 224 7.57 -0.68 -8.47
C LEU A 224 8.54 0.30 -9.13
N SER A 225 9.34 0.98 -8.32
CA SER A 225 10.49 1.75 -8.79
C SER A 225 11.52 0.83 -9.44
N VAL A 226 12.16 1.34 -10.49
CA VAL A 226 13.13 0.60 -11.31
C VAL A 226 14.51 0.61 -10.64
#